data_AF-A0A9E5T6F9-F1
#
_entry.id   AF-A0A9E5T6F9-F1
#
_cell.length_a   1.000
_cell.length_b   1.000
_cell.length_c   1.000
_cell.angle_alpha   90.00
_cell.angle_beta   90.00
_cell.angle_gamma   90.00
#
_symmetry.space_group_name_H-M   'P 1'
#
loop_
_entity.id
_entity.type
_entity.pdbx_description
1 polymer ?
#
loop_
_entity_poly.entity_id
_entity_poly.type
_entity_poly.pdbx_seq_one_letter_code
_entity_poly.pdbx_strand_id
1 'polypeptide(L)'
;LATTYFSAPVVIVNGPIAKAIGMNAGGNALGQGNRANATIGRALQLVIRNVGGGKPGGVDRATLGNPGKYTFCFAEREEDSPWEPLSVQRGFPAGSSTVTLFAGDGVQAVMDQRSRTPESLARSLAASLRSVCHPKIAIAADALLVVSPEHSRVFHEAGWSKARLTEELTGLLQLPSGELVRSAHDMAEGMPADITNAHD
;
A
#
# COMPACT_ATOMS: atom_id res chain seq x y z
N LEU A 1 15.91 -9.21 1.46
CA LEU A 1 14.63 -9.54 2.13
C LEU A 1 14.91 -10.68 3.08
N ALA A 2 14.86 -10.41 4.38
CA ALA A 2 15.14 -11.38 5.44
C ALA A 2 13.98 -11.34 6.44
N THR A 3 12.92 -12.08 6.14
CA THR A 3 11.70 -12.13 6.96
C THR A 3 11.01 -13.47 6.75
N THR A 4 10.26 -13.93 7.76
CA THR A 4 9.34 -15.05 7.65
C THR A 4 7.99 -14.63 7.06
N TYR A 5 7.70 -13.33 7.05
CA TYR A 5 6.53 -12.76 6.39
C TYR A 5 6.75 -12.68 4.88
N PHE A 6 5.67 -12.80 4.11
CA PHE A 6 5.77 -12.85 2.65
C PHE A 6 5.78 -11.45 2.02
N SER A 7 6.67 -10.55 2.45
CA SER A 7 6.79 -9.21 1.85
C SER A 7 7.75 -9.15 0.64
N ALA A 8 7.51 -8.20 -0.25
CA ALA A 8 8.32 -7.83 -1.40
C ALA A 8 8.43 -6.28 -1.49
N PRO A 9 9.50 -5.75 -2.10
CA PRO A 9 9.55 -4.33 -2.45
C PRO A 9 8.49 -4.03 -3.50
N VAL A 10 7.60 -3.10 -3.18
CA VAL A 10 6.72 -2.41 -4.10
C VAL A 10 7.44 -1.15 -4.56
N VAL A 11 7.58 -0.99 -5.87
CA VAL A 11 8.29 0.13 -6.49
C VAL A 11 7.26 1.04 -7.16
N ILE A 12 7.11 2.25 -6.64
CA ILE A 12 6.19 3.26 -7.16
C ILE A 12 7.03 4.35 -7.81
N VAL A 13 6.81 4.60 -9.10
CA VAL A 13 7.55 5.60 -9.88
C VAL A 13 6.68 6.82 -10.14
N ASN A 14 7.26 8.00 -9.94
CA ASN A 14 6.62 9.29 -10.15
C ASN A 14 7.42 10.13 -11.15
N GLY A 15 6.73 11.11 -11.75
CA GLY A 15 7.32 12.15 -12.57
C GLY A 15 7.53 11.79 -14.04
N PRO A 16 8.18 12.70 -14.80
CA PRO A 16 8.27 12.62 -16.27
C PRO A 16 9.03 11.38 -16.77
N ILE A 17 9.89 10.76 -15.95
CA ILE A 17 10.59 9.54 -16.33
C ILE A 17 9.62 8.41 -16.68
N ALA A 18 8.48 8.32 -15.98
CA ALA A 18 7.49 7.27 -16.22
C ALA A 18 6.99 7.31 -17.67
N LYS A 19 6.67 8.50 -18.18
CA LYS A 19 6.28 8.68 -19.58
C LYS A 19 7.47 8.48 -20.53
N ALA A 20 8.63 9.05 -20.20
CA ALA A 20 9.81 9.03 -21.06
C ALA A 20 10.29 7.61 -21.40
N ILE A 21 10.21 6.67 -20.45
CA ILE A 21 10.59 5.27 -20.67
C ILE A 21 9.38 4.37 -21.02
N GLY A 22 8.19 4.96 -21.13
CA GLY A 22 6.95 4.26 -21.46
C GLY A 22 6.51 3.28 -20.39
N MET A 23 6.52 3.67 -19.10
CA MET A 23 5.89 2.90 -18.01
C MET A 23 4.37 2.91 -18.11
N ASN A 24 3.74 1.83 -17.64
CA ASN A 24 2.29 1.77 -17.49
C ASN A 24 1.86 2.33 -16.12
N ALA A 25 0.91 3.26 -16.14
CA ALA A 25 0.17 3.78 -14.98
C ALA A 25 -1.36 3.64 -15.15
N GLY A 26 -1.83 3.00 -16.24
CA GLY A 26 -3.24 2.94 -16.62
C GLY A 26 -3.93 1.64 -16.25
N GLY A 27 -4.79 1.15 -17.16
CA GLY A 27 -5.49 -0.11 -16.97
C GLY A 27 -4.56 -1.25 -16.56
N ASN A 28 -4.99 -2.03 -15.56
CA ASN A 28 -4.23 -3.15 -15.03
C ASN A 28 -2.82 -2.76 -14.51
N ALA A 29 -2.67 -1.56 -13.93
CA ALA A 29 -1.41 -1.01 -13.42
C ALA A 29 -0.64 -1.96 -12.48
N LEU A 30 -1.36 -2.73 -11.66
CA LEU A 30 -0.77 -3.68 -10.69
C LEU A 30 -0.63 -5.12 -11.24
N GLY A 31 -1.04 -5.37 -12.49
CA GLY A 31 -1.01 -6.69 -13.12
C GLY A 31 0.33 -7.01 -13.80
N GLN A 32 0.29 -7.63 -14.99
CA GLN A 32 1.51 -7.98 -15.75
C GLN A 32 2.38 -6.77 -16.14
N GLY A 33 1.86 -5.55 -15.99
CA GLY A 33 2.54 -4.31 -16.35
C GLY A 33 2.90 -4.26 -17.84
N ASN A 34 3.99 -3.57 -18.15
CA ASN A 34 4.60 -3.55 -19.47
C ASN A 34 6.11 -3.78 -19.35
N ARG A 35 6.83 -3.70 -20.49
CA ARG A 35 8.29 -3.95 -20.52
C ARG A 35 9.06 -3.10 -19.51
N ALA A 36 8.76 -1.80 -19.37
CA ALA A 36 9.48 -0.93 -18.45
C ALA A 36 9.22 -1.32 -16.98
N ASN A 37 7.95 -1.45 -16.59
CA ASN A 37 7.54 -1.88 -15.25
C ASN A 37 8.19 -3.23 -14.87
N ALA A 38 8.06 -4.23 -15.73
CA ALA A 38 8.59 -5.57 -15.50
C ALA A 38 10.12 -5.59 -15.42
N THR A 39 10.80 -4.81 -16.25
CA THR A 39 12.27 -4.73 -16.25
C THR A 39 12.79 -4.13 -14.95
N ILE A 40 12.20 -3.02 -14.49
CA ILE A 40 12.62 -2.35 -13.25
C ILE A 40 12.37 -3.24 -12.04
N GLY A 41 11.15 -3.78 -11.89
CA GLY A 41 10.80 -4.66 -10.78
C GLY A 41 11.68 -5.92 -10.77
N ARG A 42 11.90 -6.54 -11.93
CA ARG A 42 12.74 -7.73 -12.05
C ARG A 42 14.21 -7.46 -11.78
N ALA A 43 14.73 -6.32 -12.25
CA ALA A 43 16.12 -5.91 -12.00
C ALA A 43 16.39 -5.78 -10.49
N LEU A 44 15.50 -5.10 -9.76
CA LEU A 44 15.60 -4.99 -8.30
C LEU A 44 15.57 -6.37 -7.63
N GLN A 45 14.67 -7.25 -8.06
CA GLN A 45 14.60 -8.61 -7.51
C GLN A 45 15.83 -9.46 -7.81
N LEU A 46 16.46 -9.30 -8.98
CA LEU A 46 17.72 -9.97 -9.29
C LEU A 46 18.87 -9.47 -8.40
N VAL A 47 18.93 -8.17 -8.10
CA VAL A 47 19.90 -7.61 -7.14
C VAL A 47 19.65 -8.19 -5.74
N ILE A 48 18.40 -8.19 -5.26
CA ILE A 48 18.06 -8.76 -3.95
C ILE A 48 18.45 -10.24 -3.85
N ARG A 49 18.18 -11.02 -4.90
CA ARG A 49 18.44 -12.46 -4.91
C ARG A 49 19.93 -12.79 -5.04
N ASN A 50 20.65 -12.10 -5.91
CA ASN A 50 22.01 -12.46 -6.29
C ASN A 50 23.07 -11.74 -5.45
N VAL A 51 22.83 -10.48 -5.10
CA VAL A 51 23.76 -9.67 -4.27
C VAL A 51 23.33 -9.73 -2.81
N GLY A 52 22.05 -9.49 -2.52
CA GLY A 52 21.52 -9.48 -1.15
C GLY A 52 21.25 -10.86 -0.55
N GLY A 53 21.50 -11.94 -1.30
CA GLY A 53 21.31 -13.33 -0.83
C GLY A 53 19.86 -13.76 -0.60
N GLY A 54 18.86 -12.96 -1.01
CA GLY A 54 17.42 -13.17 -0.82
C GLY A 54 16.83 -14.33 -1.63
N LYS A 55 17.49 -15.49 -1.66
CA LYS A 55 17.02 -16.71 -2.30
C LYS A 55 16.05 -17.43 -1.35
N PRO A 56 14.96 -18.02 -1.87
CA PRO A 56 14.08 -18.88 -1.08
C PRO A 56 14.85 -19.99 -0.36
N GLY A 57 14.55 -20.22 0.91
CA GLY A 57 15.24 -21.21 1.75
C GLY A 57 16.62 -20.76 2.26
N GLY A 58 17.14 -19.63 1.76
CA GLY A 58 18.34 -18.97 2.25
C GLY A 58 18.01 -17.85 3.21
N VAL A 59 18.32 -16.60 2.81
CA VAL A 59 17.99 -15.39 3.58
C VAL A 59 16.48 -15.10 3.53
N ASP A 60 15.82 -15.38 2.40
CA ASP A 60 14.37 -15.26 2.32
C ASP A 60 13.72 -16.50 2.96
N ARG A 61 13.01 -16.27 4.08
CA ARG A 61 12.38 -17.30 4.92
C ARG A 61 10.87 -17.25 4.86
N ALA A 62 10.28 -16.54 3.90
CA ALA A 62 8.84 -16.49 3.74
C ALA A 62 8.25 -17.90 3.52
N THR A 63 7.24 -18.27 4.29
CA THR A 63 6.60 -19.60 4.20
C THR A 63 5.82 -19.77 2.90
N LEU A 64 5.00 -18.76 2.53
CA LEU A 64 4.15 -18.80 1.32
C LEU A 64 4.74 -18.00 0.15
N GLY A 65 5.44 -16.91 0.43
CA GLY A 65 5.83 -15.93 -0.58
C GLY A 65 4.64 -15.11 -1.12
N ASN A 66 4.91 -14.22 -2.07
CA ASN A 66 3.87 -13.45 -2.77
C ASN A 66 4.24 -13.25 -4.25
N PRO A 67 3.26 -13.12 -5.18
CA PRO A 67 3.54 -12.92 -6.60
C PRO A 67 4.41 -11.69 -6.93
N GLY A 68 4.29 -10.61 -6.15
CA GLY A 68 5.11 -9.40 -6.24
C GLY A 68 6.61 -9.63 -5.98
N LYS A 69 7.02 -10.77 -5.40
CA LYS A 69 8.44 -11.17 -5.33
C LYS A 69 9.07 -11.42 -6.70
N TYR A 70 8.26 -11.60 -7.74
CA TYR A 70 8.77 -11.69 -9.11
C TYR A 70 9.01 -10.31 -9.74
N THR A 71 8.00 -9.45 -9.64
CA THR A 71 8.01 -8.06 -10.07
C THR A 71 6.84 -7.33 -9.42
N PHE A 72 7.09 -6.18 -8.77
CA PHE A 72 6.03 -5.31 -8.26
C PHE A 72 6.45 -3.85 -8.45
N CYS A 73 6.27 -3.35 -9.68
CA CYS A 73 6.68 -2.00 -10.06
C CYS A 73 5.63 -1.37 -10.95
N PHE A 74 5.20 -0.16 -10.60
CA PHE A 74 4.24 0.61 -11.38
C PHE A 74 4.49 2.10 -11.24
N ALA A 75 3.95 2.88 -12.18
CA ALA A 75 3.97 4.33 -12.09
C ALA A 75 2.65 4.85 -11.50
N GLU A 76 2.70 5.90 -10.70
CA GLU A 76 1.49 6.64 -10.33
C GLU A 76 0.95 7.39 -11.54
N ARG A 77 -0.37 7.47 -11.64
CA ARG A 77 -1.05 8.19 -12.73
C ARG A 77 -1.24 9.65 -12.34
N GLU A 78 -0.34 10.51 -12.79
CA GLU A 78 -0.34 11.93 -12.36
C GLU A 78 -1.19 12.87 -13.24
N GLU A 79 -1.40 12.54 -14.52
CA GLU A 79 -1.90 13.50 -15.53
C GLU A 79 -3.34 13.99 -15.32
N ASP A 80 -4.20 13.11 -14.84
CA ASP A 80 -5.62 13.36 -14.62
C ASP A 80 -6.06 12.85 -13.23
N SER A 81 -5.09 12.68 -12.32
CA SER A 81 -5.38 12.46 -10.92
C SER A 81 -5.96 13.74 -10.31
N PRO A 82 -7.04 13.65 -9.52
CA PRO A 82 -7.56 14.79 -8.77
C PRO A 82 -6.68 15.19 -7.59
N TRP A 83 -5.64 14.41 -7.30
CA TRP A 83 -4.77 14.58 -6.14
C TRP A 83 -3.32 14.83 -6.55
N GLU A 84 -2.61 15.56 -5.68
CA GLU A 84 -1.18 15.74 -5.78
C GLU A 84 -0.45 14.38 -5.81
N PRO A 85 0.61 14.24 -6.64
CA PRO A 85 1.40 13.03 -6.71
C PRO A 85 2.02 12.66 -5.36
N LEU A 86 2.18 11.36 -5.11
CA LEU A 86 2.86 10.80 -3.94
C LEU A 86 4.24 11.42 -3.72
N SER A 87 5.00 11.69 -4.79
CA SER A 87 6.32 12.32 -4.70
C SER A 87 6.26 13.70 -4.05
N VAL A 88 5.23 14.50 -4.37
CA VAL A 88 5.03 15.84 -3.78
C VAL A 88 4.68 15.71 -2.30
N GLN A 89 3.82 14.77 -1.95
CA GLN A 89 3.47 14.47 -0.54
C GLN A 89 4.67 13.98 0.28
N ARG A 90 5.69 13.42 -0.37
CA ARG A 90 6.97 13.02 0.24
C ARG A 90 8.01 14.13 0.26
N GLY A 91 7.65 15.35 -0.13
CA GLY A 91 8.50 16.55 -0.05
C GLY A 91 9.37 16.80 -1.28
N PHE A 92 9.15 16.10 -2.40
CA PHE A 92 9.85 16.39 -3.65
C PHE A 92 9.14 17.47 -4.47
N PRO A 93 9.86 18.31 -5.22
CA PRO A 93 9.24 19.28 -6.12
C PRO A 93 8.34 18.61 -7.17
N ALA A 94 7.23 19.26 -7.53
CA ALA A 94 6.35 18.80 -8.61
C ALA A 94 7.14 18.60 -9.92
N GLY A 95 6.86 17.51 -10.63
CA GLY A 95 7.60 17.14 -11.84
C GLY A 95 8.95 16.46 -11.60
N SER A 96 9.34 16.20 -10.35
CA SER A 96 10.54 15.40 -10.05
C SER A 96 10.33 13.93 -10.39
N SER A 97 11.31 13.33 -11.07
CA SER A 97 11.34 11.88 -11.26
C SER A 97 11.82 11.21 -9.98
N THR A 98 10.97 10.40 -9.36
CA THR A 98 11.29 9.78 -8.06
C THR A 98 10.84 8.32 -8.03
N VAL A 99 11.38 7.59 -7.06
CA VAL A 99 10.99 6.21 -6.75
C VAL A 99 10.69 6.12 -5.26
N THR A 100 9.50 5.63 -4.94
CA THR A 100 9.14 5.23 -3.57
C THR A 100 9.23 3.71 -3.47
N LEU A 101 9.90 3.22 -2.41
CA LEU A 101 9.96 1.81 -2.06
C LEU A 101 9.10 1.55 -0.82
N PHE A 102 8.27 0.53 -0.89
CA PHE A 102 7.42 0.08 0.21
C PHE A 102 7.56 -1.43 0.41
N ALA A 103 7.61 -1.90 1.65
CA ALA A 103 7.62 -3.33 1.95
C ALA A 103 6.17 -3.85 1.99
N GLY A 104 5.64 -4.24 0.85
CA GLY A 104 4.26 -4.73 0.72
C GLY A 104 4.19 -6.24 0.63
N ASP A 105 3.02 -6.81 0.89
CA ASP A 105 2.73 -8.21 0.64
C ASP A 105 1.86 -8.38 -0.61
N GLY A 106 0.80 -9.18 -0.54
CA GLY A 106 -0.14 -9.37 -1.65
C GLY A 106 -1.06 -8.17 -1.84
N VAL A 107 -1.77 -8.15 -2.97
CA VAL A 107 -2.82 -7.15 -3.20
C VAL A 107 -4.12 -7.67 -2.58
N GLN A 108 -4.71 -6.88 -1.67
CA GLN A 108 -6.09 -7.07 -1.22
C GLN A 108 -7.00 -6.15 -2.04
N ALA A 109 -7.94 -6.74 -2.78
CA ALA A 109 -8.93 -5.94 -3.50
C ALA A 109 -9.97 -5.39 -2.53
N VAL A 110 -10.25 -4.08 -2.62
CA VAL A 110 -11.40 -3.46 -1.95
C VAL A 110 -12.54 -3.34 -2.95
N MET A 111 -13.59 -4.11 -2.73
CA MET A 111 -14.77 -4.12 -3.59
C MET A 111 -15.85 -3.19 -3.02
N ASP A 112 -16.02 -2.04 -3.66
CA ASP A 112 -17.17 -1.17 -3.41
C ASP A 112 -17.67 -0.57 -4.73
N GLN A 113 -18.83 -1.06 -5.17
CA GLN A 113 -19.50 -0.59 -6.39
C GLN A 113 -20.72 0.28 -6.08
N ARG A 114 -21.03 0.50 -4.79
CA ARG A 114 -22.31 1.07 -4.33
C ARG A 114 -22.17 2.44 -3.72
N SER A 115 -21.07 2.76 -3.04
CA SER A 115 -20.89 4.08 -2.43
C SER A 115 -20.95 5.19 -3.47
N ARG A 116 -21.69 6.24 -3.13
CA ARG A 116 -21.83 7.47 -3.94
C ARG A 116 -21.46 8.73 -3.16
N THR A 117 -21.14 8.59 -1.88
CA THR A 117 -20.64 9.68 -1.03
C THR A 117 -19.24 9.34 -0.54
N PRO A 118 -18.38 10.34 -0.33
CA PRO A 118 -17.02 10.10 0.14
C PRO A 118 -17.00 9.49 1.55
N GLU A 119 -17.94 9.84 2.44
CA GLU A 119 -18.01 9.28 3.80
C GLU A 119 -18.32 7.77 3.77
N SER A 120 -19.26 7.36 2.91
CA SER A 120 -19.61 5.94 2.76
C SER A 120 -18.42 5.15 2.21
N LEU A 121 -17.73 5.69 1.19
CA LEU A 121 -16.58 5.04 0.58
C LEU A 121 -15.38 5.00 1.54
N ALA A 122 -15.11 6.07 2.29
CA ALA A 122 -14.05 6.11 3.30
C ALA A 122 -14.27 5.06 4.39
N ARG A 123 -15.51 4.86 4.85
CA ARG A 123 -15.84 3.78 5.80
C ARG A 123 -15.58 2.39 5.23
N SER A 124 -15.92 2.17 3.96
CA SER A 124 -15.68 0.90 3.25
C SER A 124 -14.18 0.60 3.10
N LEU A 125 -13.40 1.61 2.71
CA LEU A 125 -11.94 1.55 2.62
C LEU A 125 -11.31 1.29 3.99
N ALA A 126 -11.73 2.02 5.04
CA ALA A 126 -11.26 1.83 6.40
C ALA A 126 -11.54 0.42 6.93
N ALA A 127 -12.75 -0.11 6.68
CA ALA A 127 -13.10 -1.46 7.12
C ALA A 127 -12.19 -2.52 6.47
N SER A 128 -11.84 -2.34 5.19
CA SER A 128 -10.92 -3.23 4.47
C SER A 128 -9.47 -3.06 4.94
N LEU A 129 -9.03 -1.83 5.23
CA LEU A 129 -7.68 -1.56 5.72
C LEU A 129 -7.41 -2.21 7.08
N ARG A 130 -8.44 -2.39 7.92
CA ARG A 130 -8.29 -3.10 9.21
C ARG A 130 -7.80 -4.53 9.05
N SER A 131 -8.03 -5.19 7.92
CA SER A 131 -7.56 -6.57 7.72
C SER A 131 -6.14 -6.66 7.15
N VAL A 132 -5.50 -5.53 6.80
CA VAL A 132 -4.12 -5.54 6.32
C VAL A 132 -3.22 -6.10 7.41
N CYS A 133 -2.46 -7.16 7.09
CA CYS A 133 -1.72 -8.00 8.02
C CYS A 133 -2.62 -8.76 9.02
N HIS A 134 -3.18 -8.07 10.01
CA HIS A 134 -4.06 -8.64 11.03
C HIS A 134 -4.81 -7.54 11.80
N PRO A 135 -6.13 -7.65 12.06
CA PRO A 135 -6.93 -6.58 12.68
C PRO A 135 -6.51 -6.20 14.10
N LYS A 136 -5.84 -7.10 14.81
CA LYS A 136 -5.33 -6.86 16.18
C LYS A 136 -3.86 -6.47 16.24
N ILE A 137 -3.18 -6.28 15.10
CA ILE A 137 -1.76 -5.90 15.03
C ILE A 137 -1.62 -4.51 14.36
N ALA A 138 -2.58 -3.61 14.66
CA ALA A 138 -2.80 -2.37 13.91
C ALA A 138 -1.61 -1.40 13.88
N ILE A 139 -0.64 -1.50 14.80
CA ILE A 139 0.53 -0.60 14.85
C ILE A 139 1.84 -1.23 14.38
N ALA A 140 1.85 -2.52 14.00
CA ALA A 140 3.11 -3.18 13.62
C ALA A 140 3.46 -3.04 12.15
N ALA A 141 2.57 -2.50 11.32
CA ALA A 141 2.78 -2.34 9.89
C ALA A 141 2.10 -1.07 9.36
N ASP A 142 2.74 -0.45 8.37
CA ASP A 142 2.13 0.56 7.53
C ASP A 142 1.27 -0.07 6.43
N ALA A 143 0.34 0.69 5.85
CA ALA A 143 -0.47 0.27 4.71
C ALA A 143 -0.22 1.15 3.48
N LEU A 144 -0.29 0.54 2.28
CA LEU A 144 -0.32 1.24 1.01
C LEU A 144 -1.72 1.09 0.41
N LEU A 145 -2.45 2.21 0.26
CA LEU A 145 -3.74 2.23 -0.42
C LEU A 145 -3.59 2.79 -1.84
N VAL A 146 -3.93 1.98 -2.84
CA VAL A 146 -4.01 2.43 -4.24
C VAL A 146 -5.48 2.66 -4.59
N VAL A 147 -5.84 3.91 -4.87
CA VAL A 147 -7.22 4.30 -5.17
C VAL A 147 -7.46 4.31 -6.67
N SER A 148 -8.55 3.69 -7.12
CA SER A 148 -8.92 3.66 -8.54
C SER A 148 -9.43 5.03 -9.02
N PRO A 149 -9.39 5.33 -10.33
CA PRO A 149 -9.96 6.57 -10.87
C PRO A 149 -11.45 6.77 -10.56
N GLU A 150 -12.22 5.68 -10.46
CA GLU A 150 -13.63 5.74 -10.09
C GLU A 150 -13.80 6.22 -8.65
N HIS A 151 -13.08 5.61 -7.72
CA HIS A 151 -13.15 5.96 -6.30
C HIS A 151 -12.57 7.35 -6.03
N SER A 152 -11.44 7.71 -6.66
CA SER A 152 -10.86 9.05 -6.51
C SER A 152 -11.80 10.15 -7.00
N ARG A 153 -12.62 9.88 -8.01
CA ARG A 153 -13.63 10.82 -8.51
C ARG A 153 -14.75 11.07 -7.50
N VAL A 154 -15.23 10.05 -6.78
CA VAL A 154 -16.23 10.24 -5.71
C VAL A 154 -15.73 11.25 -4.65
N PHE A 155 -14.45 11.15 -4.29
CA PHE A 155 -13.82 12.10 -3.38
C PHE A 155 -13.66 13.50 -4.01
N HIS A 156 -13.17 13.56 -5.25
CA HIS A 156 -12.95 14.82 -5.95
C HIS A 156 -14.24 15.62 -6.15
N GLU A 157 -15.32 14.98 -6.59
CA GLU A 157 -16.63 15.63 -6.83
C GLU A 157 -17.22 16.21 -5.54
N ALA A 158 -16.89 15.62 -4.38
CA ALA A 158 -17.26 16.12 -3.07
C ALA A 158 -16.25 17.13 -2.48
N GLY A 159 -15.21 17.52 -3.23
CA GLY A 159 -14.18 18.45 -2.80
C GLY A 159 -13.19 17.88 -1.77
N TRP A 160 -13.05 16.56 -1.67
CA TRP A 160 -12.09 15.94 -0.76
C TRP A 160 -10.69 15.88 -1.38
N SER A 161 -9.74 16.54 -0.72
CA SER A 161 -8.32 16.34 -0.98
C SER A 161 -7.86 14.97 -0.47
N LYS A 162 -6.72 14.50 -0.96
CA LYS A 162 -6.07 13.28 -0.44
C LYS A 162 -5.73 13.40 1.05
N ALA A 163 -5.36 14.60 1.50
CA ALA A 163 -5.11 14.89 2.91
C ALA A 163 -6.36 14.73 3.77
N ARG A 164 -7.51 15.25 3.32
CA ARG A 164 -8.80 15.07 4.00
C ARG A 164 -9.21 13.60 4.06
N LEU A 165 -9.04 12.85 2.97
CA LEU A 165 -9.29 11.40 2.99
C LEU A 165 -8.38 10.68 4.00
N THR A 166 -7.11 11.06 4.07
CA THR A 166 -6.14 10.48 5.01
C THR A 166 -6.55 10.77 6.46
N GLU A 167 -6.98 11.99 6.75
CA GLU A 167 -7.50 12.39 8.07
C GLU A 167 -8.75 11.59 8.44
N GLU A 168 -9.72 11.48 7.55
CA GLU A 168 -10.94 10.70 7.77
C GLU A 168 -10.61 9.22 8.02
N LEU A 169 -9.74 8.61 7.20
CA LEU A 169 -9.29 7.23 7.39
C LEU A 169 -8.58 7.07 8.74
N THR A 170 -7.75 8.03 9.14
CA THR A 170 -7.06 7.99 10.45
C THR A 170 -8.07 7.97 11.60
N GLY A 171 -9.11 8.80 11.55
CA GLY A 171 -10.18 8.80 12.53
C GLY A 171 -10.98 7.48 12.54
N LEU A 172 -11.36 6.97 11.37
CA LEU A 172 -12.10 5.72 11.21
C LEU A 172 -11.29 4.46 11.60
N LEU A 173 -9.97 4.56 11.60
CA LEU A 173 -9.03 3.50 11.97
C LEU A 173 -8.58 3.58 13.43
N GLN A 174 -9.11 4.53 14.22
CA GLN A 174 -9.00 4.44 15.67
C GLN A 174 -9.87 3.29 16.19
N LEU A 175 -9.24 2.39 16.95
CA LEU A 175 -9.87 1.19 17.47
C LEU A 175 -9.75 1.19 19.00
N PRO A 176 -10.75 0.67 19.73
CA PRO A 176 -10.64 0.51 21.18
C PRO A 176 -9.45 -0.40 21.52
N SER A 177 -8.54 0.07 22.37
CA SER A 177 -7.33 -0.67 22.75
C SER A 177 -7.65 -2.06 23.30
N GLY A 178 -8.75 -2.19 24.07
CA GLY A 178 -9.25 -3.47 24.60
C GLY A 178 -9.67 -4.50 23.56
N GLU A 179 -10.03 -4.10 22.33
CA GLU A 179 -10.32 -5.04 21.24
C GLU A 179 -9.04 -5.57 20.58
N LEU A 180 -7.94 -4.82 20.69
CA LEU A 180 -6.66 -5.13 20.06
C LEU A 180 -5.76 -6.03 20.91
N VAL A 181 -5.97 -6.10 22.23
CA VAL A 181 -5.08 -6.87 23.11
C VAL A 181 -5.15 -8.37 22.84
N ARG A 182 -4.04 -9.07 23.05
CA ARG A 182 -3.99 -10.55 22.98
C ARG A 182 -5.12 -11.21 23.76
N SER A 183 -5.62 -12.30 23.23
CA SER A 183 -6.73 -13.11 23.77
C SER A 183 -8.11 -12.43 23.79
N ALA A 184 -8.23 -11.12 23.51
CA ALA A 184 -9.54 -10.51 23.26
C ALA A 184 -10.26 -11.20 22.10
N HIS A 185 -11.57 -11.42 22.24
CA HIS A 185 -12.43 -12.13 21.29
C HIS A 185 -11.93 -13.55 20.95
N ASP A 186 -11.36 -14.26 21.92
CA ASP A 186 -10.80 -15.62 21.76
C ASP A 186 -9.71 -15.73 20.68
N MET A 187 -9.07 -14.62 20.33
CA MET A 187 -7.93 -14.56 19.41
C MET A 187 -6.64 -14.39 20.20
N ALA A 188 -5.80 -15.43 20.21
CA ALA A 188 -4.49 -15.39 20.90
C ALA A 188 -3.60 -14.23 20.43
N GLU A 189 -3.68 -13.90 19.13
CA GLU A 189 -2.92 -12.80 18.54
C GLU A 189 -3.46 -11.43 18.94
N GLY A 190 -2.57 -10.44 18.96
CA GLY A 190 -2.90 -9.05 19.22
C GLY A 190 -1.76 -8.25 19.84
N MET A 191 -2.07 -7.00 20.14
CA MET A 191 -1.15 -6.09 20.81
C MET A 191 -0.90 -6.53 22.27
N PRO A 192 0.29 -6.25 22.84
CA PRO A 192 0.53 -6.53 24.25
C PRO A 192 -0.37 -5.66 25.13
N ALA A 193 -0.69 -6.12 26.34
CA ALA A 193 -1.70 -5.47 27.19
C ALA A 193 -1.32 -4.05 27.65
N ASP A 194 -0.03 -3.67 27.58
CA ASP A 194 0.48 -2.36 27.98
C ASP A 194 0.04 -1.22 27.06
N ILE A 195 -0.46 -1.51 25.85
CA ILE A 195 -1.00 -0.48 24.95
C ILE A 195 -2.24 0.23 25.51
N THR A 196 -2.92 -0.37 26.50
CA THR A 196 -4.07 0.25 27.14
C THR A 196 -3.67 1.40 28.06
N ASN A 197 -2.41 1.49 28.49
CA ASN A 197 -1.92 2.50 29.43
C ASN A 197 -1.32 3.74 28.75
N ALA A 198 -1.27 3.79 27.42
CA ALA A 198 -0.63 4.86 26.67
C ALA A 198 -1.56 6.06 26.36
N HIS A 199 -2.88 5.93 26.59
CA HIS A 199 -3.88 6.92 26.20
C HIS A 199 -5.09 6.99 27.14
N ASP A 200 -4.85 7.07 28.45
CA ASP A 200 -5.82 7.61 29.42
C ASP A 200 -5.43 9.04 29.81
#